data_AF-A0A2S7U0L4-F1
#
_entry.id   AF-A0A2S7U0L4-F1
#
_cell.length_a   1.000
_cell.length_b   1.000
_cell.length_c   1.000
_cell.angle_alpha   90.00
_cell.angle_beta   90.00
_cell.angle_gamma   90.00
#
_symmetry.space_group_name_H-M   'P 1'
#
loop_
_entity.id
_entity.type
_entity.pdbx_description
1 polymer ?
#
loop_
_entity_poly.entity_id
_entity_poly.type
_entity_poly.pdbx_seq_one_letter_code
_entity_poly.pdbx_strand_id
1 'polypeptide(L)'
;MVWGYSGHPDNATGHGNTKYIKRFHEHGMVLWGATAYKGAEATPERHTSDRPVISERVENATAWVDVNGRYKLKGIIATGWSRWSADTMQCVPIDAALDTLIAIGVILHDGKLPAGGVDACVDALEELGEKERFLACKKLMERMTGLRRNGWKNLRQAREHLTLCLRDPRRTSARNPAQGYKAVGYMNGIVRQSDRLSKQMRTTFKDLLPPESIEEYIATRLGLFKDELDDINEKAKALK
;
A
#
# COMPACT_ATOMS: atom_id res chain seq x y z
N MET A 1 -7.52 -23.65 -7.20
CA MET A 1 -7.56 -22.20 -7.44
C MET A 1 -6.19 -21.75 -7.91
N VAL A 2 -6.11 -20.85 -8.88
CA VAL A 2 -4.88 -20.23 -9.38
C VAL A 2 -4.98 -18.72 -9.18
N TRP A 3 -3.90 -18.08 -8.76
CA TRP A 3 -3.94 -16.66 -8.41
C TRP A 3 -2.62 -15.96 -8.70
N GLY A 4 -2.71 -14.65 -8.88
CA GLY A 4 -1.60 -13.74 -9.11
C GLY A 4 -2.12 -12.32 -9.08
N TYR A 5 -1.44 -11.43 -8.37
CA TYR A 5 -1.99 -10.13 -7.95
C TYR A 5 -1.41 -8.93 -8.72
N SER A 6 -0.62 -9.20 -9.75
CA SER A 6 0.06 -8.19 -10.56
C SER A 6 0.32 -8.71 -11.97
N GLY A 7 0.17 -7.84 -12.97
CA GLY A 7 0.48 -8.13 -14.36
C GLY A 7 -0.35 -9.27 -14.95
N HIS A 8 0.05 -9.72 -16.13
CA HIS A 8 -0.61 -10.79 -16.86
C HIS A 8 -0.13 -12.19 -16.42
N PRO A 9 -1.02 -13.17 -16.20
CA PRO A 9 -0.63 -14.55 -15.85
C PRO A 9 0.32 -15.23 -16.84
N ASP A 10 0.32 -14.87 -18.12
CA ASP A 10 1.30 -15.40 -19.09
C ASP A 10 2.75 -15.05 -18.72
N ASN A 11 2.94 -13.90 -18.06
CA ASN A 11 4.26 -13.38 -17.67
C ASN A 11 4.63 -13.73 -16.22
N ALA A 12 3.76 -14.41 -15.48
CA ALA A 12 4.01 -14.76 -14.10
C ALA A 12 5.11 -15.83 -13.99
N THR A 13 5.98 -15.74 -12.98
CA THR A 13 7.00 -16.77 -12.73
C THR A 13 6.48 -17.90 -11.84
N GLY A 14 5.41 -17.64 -11.08
CA GLY A 14 4.85 -18.56 -10.10
C GLY A 14 3.73 -19.46 -10.62
N HIS A 15 3.03 -20.08 -9.67
CA HIS A 15 1.92 -21.03 -9.88
C HIS A 15 0.72 -20.44 -10.64
N GLY A 16 0.53 -19.12 -10.62
CA GLY A 16 -0.48 -18.41 -11.42
C GLY A 16 -0.19 -18.39 -12.92
N ASN A 17 0.97 -18.87 -13.38
CA ASN A 17 1.31 -18.87 -14.80
C ASN A 17 0.39 -19.79 -15.63
N THR A 18 0.00 -19.34 -16.81
CA THR A 18 -0.91 -20.07 -17.72
C THR A 18 -0.39 -21.43 -18.16
N LYS A 19 0.92 -21.68 -18.17
CA LYS A 19 1.48 -23.03 -18.43
C LYS A 19 0.99 -24.07 -17.44
N TYR A 20 0.79 -23.69 -16.18
CA TYR A 20 0.26 -24.59 -15.15
C TYR A 20 -1.26 -24.70 -15.25
N ILE A 21 -1.95 -23.60 -15.56
CA ILE A 21 -3.40 -23.58 -15.80
C ILE A 21 -3.75 -24.53 -16.95
N LYS A 22 -3.02 -24.42 -18.08
CA LYS A 22 -3.18 -25.28 -19.25
C LYS A 22 -3.04 -26.76 -18.87
N ARG A 23 -2.00 -27.12 -18.13
CA ARG A 23 -1.77 -28.51 -17.68
C ARG A 23 -2.97 -29.05 -16.89
N PHE A 24 -3.49 -28.30 -15.93
CA PHE A 24 -4.66 -28.73 -15.15
C PHE A 24 -5.94 -28.81 -16.01
N HIS A 25 -6.13 -27.85 -16.91
CA HIS A 25 -7.25 -27.83 -17.84
C HIS A 25 -7.26 -29.06 -18.78
N GLU A 26 -6.10 -29.43 -19.33
CA GLU A 26 -5.93 -30.62 -20.19
C GLU A 26 -6.25 -31.95 -19.47
N HIS A 27 -6.18 -31.96 -18.14
CA HIS A 27 -6.55 -33.12 -17.31
C HIS A 27 -7.99 -33.04 -16.78
N GLY A 28 -8.82 -32.13 -17.32
CA GLY A 28 -10.22 -32.00 -16.93
C GLY A 28 -10.44 -31.43 -15.53
N MET A 29 -9.44 -30.79 -14.91
CA MET A 29 -9.60 -30.19 -13.58
C MET A 29 -10.35 -28.86 -13.66
N VAL A 30 -11.36 -28.72 -12.80
CA VAL A 30 -12.09 -27.46 -12.66
C VAL A 30 -11.25 -26.48 -11.83
N LEU A 31 -10.91 -25.34 -12.43
CA LEU A 31 -10.13 -24.30 -11.78
C LEU A 31 -10.97 -23.03 -11.54
N TRP A 32 -10.64 -22.34 -10.45
CA TRP A 32 -11.06 -20.97 -10.17
C TRP A 32 -9.85 -20.05 -10.28
N GLY A 33 -10.04 -18.85 -10.84
CA GLY A 33 -9.04 -17.79 -10.87
C GLY A 33 -9.19 -16.83 -9.69
N ALA A 34 -8.13 -16.09 -9.37
CA ALA A 34 -8.24 -15.00 -8.41
C ALA A 34 -7.30 -13.83 -8.74
N THR A 35 -7.88 -12.63 -8.67
CA THR A 35 -7.22 -11.32 -8.72
C THR A 35 -7.25 -10.68 -7.32
N ALA A 36 -6.80 -9.43 -7.19
CA ALA A 36 -6.95 -8.64 -5.98
C ALA A 36 -7.47 -7.23 -6.29
N TYR A 37 -8.38 -6.71 -5.46
CA TYR A 37 -8.77 -5.30 -5.49
C TYR A 37 -7.97 -4.46 -4.48
N LYS A 38 -7.51 -5.08 -3.38
CA LYS A 38 -6.63 -4.46 -2.39
C LYS A 38 -5.67 -5.48 -1.77
N GLY A 39 -4.64 -4.97 -1.12
CA GLY A 39 -3.70 -5.83 -0.40
C GLY A 39 -2.80 -6.58 -1.36
N ALA A 40 -1.87 -7.36 -0.84
CA ALA A 40 -0.90 -8.07 -1.66
C ALA A 40 0.03 -7.17 -2.51
N GLU A 41 0.33 -5.97 -2.04
CA GLU A 41 1.40 -5.12 -2.57
C GLU A 41 2.76 -5.77 -2.25
N ALA A 42 3.23 -6.63 -3.15
CA ALA A 42 4.37 -7.53 -2.90
C ALA A 42 5.75 -6.90 -3.16
N THR A 43 5.81 -5.69 -3.73
CA THR A 43 7.09 -5.11 -4.14
C THR A 43 7.64 -4.15 -3.07
N PRO A 44 8.97 -4.08 -2.89
CA PRO A 44 9.59 -3.15 -1.94
C PRO A 44 9.16 -1.69 -2.14
N GLU A 45 8.92 -1.29 -3.39
CA GLU A 45 8.52 0.07 -3.76
C GLU A 45 7.10 0.40 -3.29
N ARG A 46 6.25 -0.62 -3.12
CA ARG A 46 4.84 -0.47 -2.73
C ARG A 46 4.58 -0.79 -1.26
N HIS A 47 5.61 -1.22 -0.54
CA HIS A 47 5.55 -1.50 0.89
C HIS A 47 5.12 -0.26 1.73
N THR A 48 5.33 0.94 1.21
CA THR A 48 4.88 2.20 1.82
C THR A 48 3.52 2.70 1.31
N SER A 49 2.84 1.93 0.46
CA SER A 49 1.53 2.30 -0.07
C SER A 49 0.42 1.93 0.92
N ASP A 50 -0.36 2.91 1.33
CA ASP A 50 -1.57 2.72 2.14
C ASP A 50 -2.84 2.77 1.26
N ARG A 51 -2.66 2.63 -0.06
CA ARG A 51 -3.71 2.59 -1.10
C ARG A 51 -3.39 1.54 -2.17
N PRO A 52 -4.38 0.90 -2.81
CA PRO A 52 -4.13 0.06 -3.97
C PRO A 52 -3.61 0.92 -5.13
N VAL A 53 -2.69 0.39 -5.92
CA VAL A 53 -2.29 0.99 -7.20
C VAL A 53 -3.32 0.58 -8.26
N ILE A 54 -4.32 1.43 -8.47
CA ILE A 54 -5.54 1.07 -9.21
C ILE A 54 -5.25 0.58 -10.63
N SER A 55 -4.36 1.25 -11.35
CA SER A 55 -4.00 0.89 -12.73
C SER A 55 -3.53 -0.57 -12.85
N GLU A 56 -2.79 -1.04 -11.87
CA GLU A 56 -2.26 -2.41 -11.86
C GLU A 56 -3.31 -3.43 -11.44
N ARG A 57 -4.24 -3.05 -10.56
CA ARG A 57 -5.39 -3.89 -10.23
C ARG A 57 -6.29 -4.07 -11.44
N VAL A 58 -6.53 -3.00 -12.18
CA VAL A 58 -7.27 -3.02 -13.45
C VAL A 58 -6.58 -3.90 -14.47
N GLU A 59 -5.26 -3.74 -14.65
CA GLU A 59 -4.46 -4.57 -15.56
C GLU A 59 -4.58 -6.05 -15.19
N ASN A 60 -4.38 -6.39 -13.92
CA ASN A 60 -4.41 -7.77 -13.45
C ASN A 60 -5.82 -8.39 -13.51
N ALA A 61 -6.86 -7.65 -13.16
CA ALA A 61 -8.24 -8.13 -13.29
C ALA A 61 -8.61 -8.41 -14.76
N THR A 62 -8.26 -7.49 -15.66
CA THR A 62 -8.47 -7.66 -17.11
C THR A 62 -7.73 -8.89 -17.63
N ALA A 63 -6.50 -9.11 -17.17
CA ALA A 63 -5.72 -10.29 -17.51
C ALA A 63 -6.38 -11.60 -17.04
N TRP A 64 -6.96 -11.61 -15.83
CA TRP A 64 -7.69 -12.79 -15.34
C TRP A 64 -8.98 -13.05 -16.11
N VAL A 65 -9.67 -12.00 -16.61
CA VAL A 65 -10.81 -12.14 -17.51
C VAL A 65 -10.38 -12.79 -18.84
N ASP A 66 -9.26 -12.36 -19.43
CA ASP A 66 -8.69 -13.00 -20.63
C ASP A 66 -8.39 -14.50 -20.38
N VAL A 67 -7.68 -14.80 -19.29
CA VAL A 67 -7.35 -16.19 -18.92
C VAL A 67 -8.61 -17.04 -18.71
N ASN A 68 -9.66 -16.47 -18.12
CA ASN A 68 -10.95 -17.14 -18.00
C ASN A 68 -11.57 -17.45 -19.37
N GLY A 69 -11.50 -16.52 -20.33
CA GLY A 69 -11.94 -16.76 -21.70
C GLY A 69 -11.20 -17.90 -22.39
N ARG A 70 -9.88 -18.03 -22.16
CA ARG A 70 -9.03 -19.08 -22.76
C ARG A 70 -9.20 -20.45 -22.12
N TYR A 71 -9.29 -20.52 -20.80
CA TYR A 71 -9.24 -21.78 -20.04
C TYR A 71 -10.56 -22.15 -19.36
N LYS A 72 -11.63 -21.39 -19.59
CA LYS A 72 -12.99 -21.64 -19.07
C LYS A 72 -12.99 -21.92 -17.56
N LEU A 73 -12.39 -21.01 -16.79
CA LEU A 73 -12.39 -21.13 -15.34
C LEU A 73 -13.84 -21.12 -14.84
N LYS A 74 -14.08 -21.75 -13.68
CA LYS A 74 -15.43 -21.78 -13.08
C LYS A 74 -15.90 -20.39 -12.64
N GLY A 75 -14.94 -19.52 -12.32
CA GLY A 75 -15.15 -18.13 -11.95
C GLY A 75 -13.83 -17.47 -11.53
N ILE A 76 -13.88 -16.16 -11.31
CA ILE A 76 -12.76 -15.35 -10.81
C ILE A 76 -13.19 -14.70 -9.50
N ILE A 77 -12.32 -14.76 -8.49
CA ILE A 77 -12.54 -14.12 -7.19
C ILE A 77 -11.63 -12.89 -7.07
N ALA A 78 -12.20 -11.74 -6.70
CA ALA A 78 -11.43 -10.56 -6.30
C ALA A 78 -11.08 -10.66 -4.81
N THR A 79 -9.80 -10.87 -4.50
CA THR A 79 -9.31 -10.97 -3.11
C THR A 79 -9.03 -9.58 -2.51
N GLY A 80 -9.13 -9.48 -1.18
CA GLY A 80 -8.85 -8.26 -0.43
C GLY A 80 -8.02 -8.56 0.82
N TRP A 81 -6.72 -8.80 0.66
CA TRP A 81 -5.85 -9.26 1.75
C TRP A 81 -5.78 -8.23 2.87
N SER A 82 -5.91 -8.71 4.11
CA SER A 82 -5.70 -7.92 5.33
C SER A 82 -4.24 -7.95 5.78
N ARG A 83 -3.53 -9.06 5.56
CA ARG A 83 -2.10 -9.30 5.85
C ARG A 83 -1.58 -10.41 4.92
N TRP A 84 -0.25 -10.54 4.81
CA TRP A 84 0.37 -11.68 4.12
C TRP A 84 0.49 -12.92 5.01
N SER A 85 0.68 -12.71 6.30
CA SER A 85 0.70 -13.71 7.37
C SER A 85 0.24 -13.09 8.69
N ALA A 86 -0.04 -13.91 9.70
CA ALA A 86 -0.45 -13.45 11.03
C ALA A 86 0.57 -12.47 11.65
N ASP A 87 1.85 -12.67 11.35
CA ASP A 87 2.97 -11.90 11.94
C ASP A 87 3.39 -10.69 11.10
N THR A 88 2.73 -10.46 9.97
CA THR A 88 3.02 -9.30 9.11
C THR A 88 2.10 -8.13 9.42
N MET A 89 2.58 -6.93 9.09
CA MET A 89 1.79 -5.72 9.19
C MET A 89 0.50 -5.82 8.34
N GLN A 90 -0.54 -5.10 8.76
CA GLN A 90 -1.80 -4.98 8.01
C GLN A 90 -1.56 -4.53 6.55
N CYS A 91 -2.54 -4.70 5.67
CA CYS A 91 -2.62 -4.10 4.34
C CYS A 91 -3.62 -2.94 4.37
N VAL A 92 -3.88 -2.33 3.22
CA VAL A 92 -4.80 -1.21 3.08
C VAL A 92 -6.19 -1.48 3.70
N PRO A 93 -6.77 -0.53 4.46
CA PRO A 93 -8.17 -0.59 4.93
C PRO A 93 -9.20 -0.67 3.78
N ILE A 94 -10.28 -1.42 3.96
CA ILE A 94 -11.33 -1.59 2.93
C ILE A 94 -11.98 -0.25 2.57
N ASP A 95 -12.27 0.58 3.56
CA ASP A 95 -12.96 1.87 3.39
C ASP A 95 -12.14 2.87 2.57
N ALA A 96 -10.83 2.65 2.50
CA ALA A 96 -9.93 3.38 1.64
C ALA A 96 -9.64 2.65 0.32
N ALA A 97 -10.45 1.68 -0.11
CA ALA A 97 -10.24 0.92 -1.35
C ALA A 97 -11.55 0.63 -2.12
N LEU A 98 -12.66 1.28 -1.77
CA LEU A 98 -13.98 1.01 -2.36
C LEU A 98 -14.06 1.33 -3.86
N ASP A 99 -13.37 2.39 -4.32
CA ASP A 99 -13.25 2.70 -5.74
C ASP A 99 -12.62 1.54 -6.54
N THR A 100 -11.58 0.93 -5.98
CA THR A 100 -10.90 -0.21 -6.60
C THR A 100 -11.76 -1.47 -6.50
N LEU A 101 -12.47 -1.66 -5.40
CA LEU A 101 -13.42 -2.76 -5.24
C LEU A 101 -14.48 -2.74 -6.34
N ILE A 102 -15.12 -1.59 -6.57
CA ILE A 102 -16.13 -1.40 -7.62
C ILE A 102 -15.49 -1.59 -9.00
N ALA A 103 -14.36 -0.95 -9.27
CA ALA A 103 -13.68 -1.07 -10.56
C ALA A 103 -13.38 -2.53 -10.93
N ILE A 104 -12.86 -3.32 -9.97
CA ILE A 104 -12.57 -4.73 -10.21
C ILE A 104 -13.87 -5.55 -10.32
N GLY A 105 -14.89 -5.27 -9.52
CA GLY A 105 -16.20 -5.90 -9.63
C GLY A 105 -16.81 -5.74 -11.03
N VAL A 106 -16.77 -4.52 -11.58
CA VAL A 106 -17.27 -4.24 -12.94
C VAL A 106 -16.43 -4.95 -13.99
N ILE A 107 -15.09 -4.96 -13.87
CA ILE A 107 -14.24 -5.72 -14.81
C ILE A 107 -14.57 -7.21 -14.79
N LEU A 108 -14.79 -7.80 -13.62
CA LEU A 108 -15.12 -9.23 -13.52
C LEU A 108 -16.52 -9.57 -14.04
N HIS A 109 -17.44 -8.60 -14.03
CA HIS A 109 -18.81 -8.76 -14.55
C HIS A 109 -18.90 -8.47 -16.06
N ASP A 110 -18.40 -7.31 -16.50
CA ASP A 110 -18.57 -6.78 -17.85
C ASP A 110 -17.34 -6.98 -18.76
N GLY A 111 -16.23 -7.47 -18.20
CA GLY A 111 -14.96 -7.68 -18.89
C GLY A 111 -14.13 -6.41 -19.13
N LYS A 112 -14.59 -5.24 -18.65
CA LYS A 112 -13.93 -3.94 -18.83
C LYS A 112 -14.31 -2.96 -17.72
N LEU A 113 -13.57 -1.85 -17.61
CA LEU A 113 -13.96 -0.73 -16.75
C LEU A 113 -15.28 -0.08 -17.21
N PRO A 114 -16.02 0.57 -16.29
CA PRO A 114 -17.19 1.35 -16.66
C PRO A 114 -16.82 2.55 -17.53
N ALA A 115 -17.79 3.08 -18.27
CA ALA A 115 -17.64 4.36 -18.95
C ALA A 115 -17.34 5.46 -17.91
N GLY A 116 -16.30 6.26 -18.14
CA GLY A 116 -15.79 7.22 -17.14
C GLY A 116 -14.72 6.63 -16.20
N GLY A 117 -14.39 5.34 -16.32
CA GLY A 117 -13.28 4.73 -15.60
C GLY A 117 -13.46 4.71 -14.09
N VAL A 118 -12.37 4.97 -13.35
CA VAL A 118 -12.36 4.92 -11.88
C VAL A 118 -13.22 6.03 -11.27
N ASP A 119 -13.33 7.19 -11.92
CA ASP A 119 -14.13 8.29 -11.39
C ASP A 119 -15.62 7.93 -11.35
N ALA A 120 -16.12 7.22 -12.37
CA ALA A 120 -17.47 6.65 -12.35
C ALA A 120 -17.68 5.64 -11.19
N CYS A 121 -16.62 4.95 -10.76
CA CYS A 121 -16.69 4.06 -9.59
C CYS A 121 -16.82 4.85 -8.29
N VAL A 122 -16.22 6.05 -8.22
CA VAL A 122 -16.38 6.97 -7.08
C VAL A 122 -17.77 7.58 -7.07
N ASP A 123 -18.33 7.92 -8.23
CA ASP A 123 -19.68 8.46 -8.35
C ASP A 123 -20.74 7.42 -7.98
N ALA A 124 -20.53 6.14 -8.32
CA ALA A 124 -21.40 5.05 -7.88
C ALA A 124 -21.49 4.91 -6.34
N LEU A 125 -20.46 5.35 -5.60
CA LEU A 125 -20.52 5.37 -4.13
C LEU A 125 -21.48 6.44 -3.60
N GLU A 126 -21.87 7.43 -4.41
CA GLU A 126 -22.84 8.46 -4.02
C GLU A 126 -24.23 7.85 -3.85
N GLU A 127 -24.63 7.00 -4.80
CA GLU A 127 -25.90 6.28 -4.78
C GLU A 127 -26.02 5.34 -3.58
N LEU A 128 -24.88 4.87 -3.06
CA LEU A 128 -24.79 4.02 -1.87
C LEU A 128 -24.68 4.81 -0.56
N GLY A 129 -24.61 6.14 -0.60
CA GLY A 129 -24.39 6.98 0.59
C GLY A 129 -22.97 6.86 1.17
N GLU A 130 -22.01 6.33 0.41
CA GLU A 130 -20.65 6.00 0.85
C GLU A 130 -19.59 7.03 0.40
N LYS A 131 -19.90 7.85 -0.60
CA LYS A 131 -18.92 8.73 -1.28
C LYS A 131 -18.16 9.64 -0.33
N GLU A 132 -18.84 10.35 0.56
CA GLU A 132 -18.18 11.29 1.48
C GLU A 132 -17.19 10.56 2.41
N ARG A 133 -17.65 9.47 3.03
CA ARG A 133 -16.86 8.64 3.93
C ARG A 133 -15.65 8.03 3.23
N PHE A 134 -15.87 7.47 2.05
CA PHE A 134 -14.81 6.95 1.20
C PHE A 134 -13.77 8.01 0.85
N LEU A 135 -14.20 9.21 0.43
CA LEU A 135 -13.28 10.29 0.06
C LEU A 135 -12.44 10.76 1.26
N ALA A 136 -13.03 10.79 2.46
CA ALA A 136 -12.28 11.08 3.69
C ALA A 136 -11.21 10.01 3.97
N CYS A 137 -11.57 8.72 3.86
CA CYS A 137 -10.64 7.60 4.05
C CYS A 137 -9.53 7.60 2.99
N LYS A 138 -9.89 7.75 1.72
CA LYS A 138 -8.98 7.82 0.57
C LYS A 138 -7.95 8.93 0.76
N LYS A 139 -8.41 10.17 1.00
CA LYS A 139 -7.53 11.33 1.17
C LYS A 139 -6.58 11.16 2.35
N LEU A 140 -7.04 10.55 3.44
CA LEU A 140 -6.20 10.28 4.60
C LEU A 140 -5.09 9.26 4.27
N MET A 141 -5.43 8.16 3.61
CA MET A 141 -4.46 7.12 3.23
C MET A 141 -3.47 7.57 2.15
N GLU A 142 -3.88 8.44 1.22
CA GLU A 142 -2.96 9.08 0.27
C GLU A 142 -1.93 9.96 1.00
N ARG A 143 -2.36 10.72 2.01
CA ARG A 143 -1.46 11.51 2.85
C ARG A 143 -0.53 10.64 3.69
N MET A 144 -1.02 9.52 4.21
CA MET A 144 -0.19 8.55 4.94
C MET A 144 0.88 7.93 4.04
N THR A 145 0.50 7.50 2.83
CA THR A 145 1.43 6.99 1.80
C THR A 145 2.53 8.01 1.51
N GLY A 146 2.14 9.26 1.24
CA GLY A 146 3.07 10.35 0.98
C GLY A 146 4.02 10.62 2.16
N LEU A 147 3.48 10.66 3.38
CA LEU A 147 4.28 10.87 4.59
C LEU A 147 5.26 9.73 4.81
N ARG A 148 4.85 8.46 4.70
CA ARG A 148 5.73 7.30 4.91
C ARG A 148 6.87 7.28 3.90
N ARG A 149 6.57 7.47 2.61
CA ARG A 149 7.59 7.56 1.56
C ARG A 149 8.60 8.66 1.86
N ASN A 150 8.13 9.84 2.26
CA ASN A 150 9.00 10.96 2.58
C ASN A 150 9.79 10.71 3.89
N GLY A 151 9.17 10.10 4.89
CA GLY A 151 9.79 9.74 6.17
C GLY A 151 10.97 8.80 5.97
N TRP A 152 10.76 7.69 5.26
CA TRP A 152 11.83 6.74 4.95
C TRP A 152 12.96 7.35 4.12
N LYS A 153 12.64 8.21 3.15
CA LYS A 153 13.64 8.94 2.37
C LYS A 153 14.51 9.85 3.25
N ASN A 154 13.89 10.65 4.13
CA ASN A 154 14.61 11.57 5.02
C ASN A 154 15.41 10.80 6.08
N LEU A 155 14.85 9.72 6.61
CA LEU A 155 15.52 8.85 7.57
C LEU A 155 16.81 8.27 6.98
N ARG A 156 16.72 7.68 5.78
CA ARG A 156 17.88 7.15 5.06
C ARG A 156 18.96 8.23 4.90
N GLN A 157 18.59 9.42 4.42
CA GLN A 157 19.52 10.52 4.24
C GLN A 157 20.16 10.97 5.56
N ALA A 158 19.38 11.05 6.65
CA ALA A 158 19.89 11.40 7.96
C ALA A 158 20.91 10.37 8.47
N ARG A 159 20.62 9.07 8.31
CA ARG A 159 21.50 7.95 8.70
C ARG A 159 22.80 7.94 7.92
N GLU A 160 22.73 8.13 6.60
CA GLU A 160 23.90 8.19 5.71
C GLU A 160 24.83 9.36 6.10
N HIS A 161 24.28 10.56 6.33
CA HIS A 161 25.04 11.72 6.77
C HIS A 161 25.66 11.53 8.17
N LEU A 162 24.91 10.97 9.11
CA LEU A 162 25.37 10.74 10.47
C LEU A 162 26.55 9.76 10.50
N THR A 163 26.45 8.68 9.73
CA THR A 163 27.53 7.68 9.58
C THR A 163 28.80 8.33 9.02
N LEU A 164 28.67 9.21 8.02
CA LEU A 164 29.80 9.94 7.46
C LEU A 164 30.49 10.82 8.52
N CYS A 165 29.72 11.55 9.33
CA CYS A 165 30.22 12.39 10.42
C CYS A 165 30.96 11.63 11.51
N LEU A 166 30.51 10.41 11.81
CA LEU A 166 31.11 9.54 12.83
C LEU A 166 32.44 8.95 12.32
N ARG A 167 32.54 8.64 11.03
CA ARG A 167 33.74 8.03 10.43
C ARG A 167 34.86 9.01 10.11
N ASP A 168 34.52 10.22 9.65
CA ASP A 168 35.51 11.25 9.32
C ASP A 168 35.18 12.56 10.04
N PRO A 169 35.78 12.81 11.23
CA PRO A 169 35.49 14.00 12.01
C PRO A 169 35.80 15.34 11.31
N ARG A 170 36.61 15.32 10.24
CA ARG A 170 36.94 16.50 9.46
C ARG A 170 35.79 16.96 8.56
N ARG A 171 34.78 16.11 8.33
CA ARG A 171 33.61 16.43 7.50
C ARG A 171 32.56 17.18 8.32
N THR A 172 32.84 18.45 8.56
CA THR A 172 32.04 19.33 9.43
C THR A 172 30.75 19.83 8.81
N SER A 173 30.59 19.78 7.48
CA SER A 173 29.35 20.22 6.79
C SER A 173 28.12 19.42 7.20
N ALA A 174 28.28 18.11 7.44
CA ALA A 174 27.21 17.26 7.96
C ALA A 174 26.99 17.41 9.48
N ARG A 175 27.83 18.19 10.18
CA ARG A 175 27.62 18.68 11.56
C ARG A 175 27.07 20.11 11.61
N ASN A 176 27.04 20.82 10.48
CA ASN A 176 26.51 22.18 10.40
C ASN A 176 24.98 22.15 10.54
N PRO A 177 24.36 22.91 11.47
CA PRO A 177 22.92 23.03 11.60
C PRO A 177 22.18 23.37 10.29
N ALA A 178 22.79 24.18 9.42
CA ALA A 178 22.21 24.62 8.16
C ALA A 178 22.29 23.58 7.02
N GLN A 179 23.24 22.64 7.07
CA GLN A 179 23.47 21.66 5.99
C GLN A 179 23.28 20.21 6.45
N GLY A 180 23.85 19.82 7.58
CA GLY A 180 23.83 18.47 8.14
C GLY A 180 22.62 18.12 9.00
N TYR A 181 22.22 19.02 9.91
CA TYR A 181 21.01 18.81 10.73
C TYR A 181 19.71 19.07 9.98
N LYS A 182 19.77 19.51 8.72
CA LYS A 182 18.57 19.74 7.91
C LYS A 182 17.71 18.48 7.80
N ALA A 183 18.35 17.31 7.63
CA ALA A 183 17.66 16.02 7.59
C ALA A 183 17.01 15.66 8.95
N VAL A 184 17.67 15.96 10.07
CA VAL A 184 17.10 15.82 11.43
C VAL A 184 15.91 16.78 11.64
N GLY A 185 16.02 18.01 11.14
CA GLY A 185 14.92 18.98 11.13
C GLY A 185 13.72 18.50 10.30
N TYR A 186 13.97 17.87 9.15
CA TYR A 186 12.92 17.23 8.36
C TYR A 186 12.28 16.06 9.11
N MET A 187 13.06 15.23 9.80
CA MET A 187 12.51 14.15 10.64
C MET A 187 11.61 14.67 11.76
N ASN A 188 11.96 15.78 12.41
CA ASN A 188 11.05 16.45 13.36
C ASN A 188 9.72 16.84 12.69
N GLY A 189 9.77 17.36 11.47
CA GLY A 189 8.58 17.66 10.67
C GLY A 189 7.75 16.42 10.34
N ILE A 190 8.40 15.29 10.03
CA ILE A 190 7.75 13.99 9.79
C ILE A 190 7.04 13.49 11.05
N VAL A 191 7.67 13.54 12.22
CA VAL A 191 7.05 13.12 13.49
C VAL A 191 5.83 13.97 13.83
N ARG A 192 5.92 15.31 13.72
CA ARG A 192 4.76 16.19 13.96
C ARG A 192 3.61 15.92 13.00
N GLN A 193 3.90 15.62 11.74
CA GLN A 193 2.87 15.25 10.76
C GLN A 193 2.28 13.87 11.05
N SER A 194 3.12 12.94 11.53
CA SER A 194 2.70 11.61 11.99
C SER A 194 1.70 11.70 13.13
N ASP A 195 1.93 12.55 14.13
CA ASP A 195 1.01 12.76 15.25
C ASP A 195 -0.34 13.31 14.78
N ARG A 196 -0.32 14.28 13.85
CA ARG A 196 -1.55 14.85 13.27
C ARG A 196 -2.34 13.81 12.48
N LEU A 197 -1.67 13.04 11.63
CA LEU A 197 -2.31 11.99 10.85
C LEU A 197 -2.85 10.87 11.75
N SER A 198 -2.14 10.53 12.83
CA SER A 198 -2.60 9.55 13.81
C SER A 198 -3.90 9.97 14.48
N LYS A 199 -4.03 11.26 14.85
CA LYS A 199 -5.29 11.81 15.38
C LYS A 199 -6.40 11.75 14.33
N GLN A 200 -6.10 12.12 13.09
CA GLN A 200 -7.07 12.06 11.98
C GLN A 200 -7.53 10.61 11.72
N MET A 201 -6.63 9.64 11.75
CA MET A 201 -6.95 8.21 11.60
C MET A 201 -7.94 7.73 12.65
N ARG A 202 -7.70 8.04 13.93
CA ARG A 202 -8.61 7.69 15.02
C ARG A 202 -10.01 8.26 14.83
N THR A 203 -10.14 9.47 14.29
CA THR A 203 -11.44 10.08 14.02
C THR A 203 -12.10 9.50 12.78
N THR A 204 -11.37 9.42 11.66
CA THR A 204 -11.92 8.97 10.37
C THR A 204 -12.36 7.51 10.38
N PHE A 205 -11.68 6.64 11.13
CA PHE A 205 -11.96 5.20 11.18
C PHE A 205 -12.68 4.73 12.46
N LYS A 206 -13.04 5.64 13.37
CA LYS A 206 -13.58 5.30 14.72
C LYS A 206 -14.68 4.25 14.71
N ASP A 207 -15.61 4.36 13.75
CA ASP A 207 -16.81 3.52 13.65
C ASP A 207 -16.71 2.52 12.49
N LEU A 208 -15.53 2.43 11.87
CA LEU A 208 -15.23 1.52 10.75
C LEU A 208 -14.35 0.35 11.17
N LEU A 209 -13.46 0.58 12.14
CA LEU A 209 -12.50 -0.40 12.60
C LEU A 209 -12.45 -0.46 14.13
N PRO A 210 -12.17 -1.63 14.71
CA PRO A 210 -11.89 -1.72 16.14
C PRO A 210 -10.71 -0.80 16.53
N PRO A 211 -10.78 -0.09 17.67
CA PRO A 211 -9.72 0.81 18.11
C PRO A 211 -8.32 0.18 18.10
N GLU A 212 -8.21 -1.08 18.51
CA GLU A 212 -6.97 -1.84 18.52
C GLU A 212 -6.36 -2.02 17.12
N SER A 213 -7.19 -2.19 16.09
CA SER A 213 -6.74 -2.28 14.70
C SER A 213 -6.23 -0.92 14.21
N ILE A 214 -6.88 0.17 14.62
CA ILE A 214 -6.45 1.53 14.30
C ILE A 214 -5.10 1.83 14.95
N GLU A 215 -4.94 1.52 16.24
CA GLU A 215 -3.68 1.75 16.96
C GLU A 215 -2.54 0.91 16.40
N GLU A 216 -2.78 -0.36 16.09
CA GLU A 216 -1.77 -1.21 15.47
C GLU A 216 -1.34 -0.67 14.10
N TYR A 217 -2.30 -0.23 13.28
CA TYR A 217 -2.01 0.40 12.00
C TYR A 217 -1.14 1.65 12.20
N ILE A 218 -1.53 2.56 13.09
CA ILE A 218 -0.75 3.77 13.38
C ILE A 218 0.66 3.42 13.86
N ALA A 219 0.80 2.51 14.82
CA ALA A 219 2.09 2.15 15.42
C ALA A 219 3.06 1.61 14.37
N THR A 220 2.60 0.68 13.53
CA THR A 220 3.44 0.01 12.52
C THR A 220 3.80 0.89 11.31
N ARG A 221 3.13 2.04 11.12
CA ARG A 221 3.41 2.96 10.00
C ARG A 221 4.10 4.25 10.41
N LEU A 222 3.66 4.81 11.53
CA LEU A 222 3.99 6.17 11.94
C LEU A 222 4.79 6.20 13.24
N GLY A 223 4.58 5.24 14.14
CA GLY A 223 5.30 5.14 15.41
C GLY A 223 6.82 5.07 15.23
N LEU A 224 7.25 4.28 14.24
CA LEU A 224 8.67 4.08 13.92
C LEU A 224 9.46 5.37 13.67
N PHE A 225 8.83 6.43 13.13
CA PHE A 225 9.55 7.67 12.85
C PHE A 225 9.96 8.41 14.11
N LYS A 226 9.23 8.23 15.22
CA LYS A 226 9.61 8.78 16.51
C LYS A 226 10.81 8.04 17.08
N ASP A 227 10.75 6.71 17.11
CA ASP A 227 11.83 5.86 17.61
C ASP A 227 13.14 6.11 16.84
N GLU A 228 13.04 6.24 15.52
CA GLU A 228 14.18 6.54 14.65
C GLU A 228 14.75 7.96 14.87
N LEU A 229 13.89 8.94 15.12
CA LEU A 229 14.34 10.30 15.44
C LEU A 229 15.08 10.33 16.80
N ASP A 230 14.58 9.61 17.79
CA ASP A 230 15.20 9.52 19.12
C ASP A 230 16.59 8.88 19.02
N ASP A 231 16.74 7.77 18.29
CA ASP A 231 18.06 7.15 18.06
C ASP A 231 19.02 8.04 17.24
N ILE A 232 18.52 8.75 16.22
CA ILE A 232 19.33 9.75 15.49
C ILE A 232 19.84 10.83 16.44
N ASN A 233 18.97 11.35 17.31
CA ASN A 233 19.33 12.40 18.27
C ASN A 233 20.39 11.91 19.26
N GLU A 234 20.25 10.69 19.79
CA GLU A 234 21.25 10.11 20.69
C GLU A 234 22.62 9.96 20.01
N LYS A 235 22.66 9.41 18.80
CA LYS A 235 23.91 9.29 18.03
C LYS A 235 24.50 10.65 17.64
N ALA A 236 23.66 11.66 17.41
CA ALA A 236 24.13 13.01 17.13
C ALA A 236 24.77 13.67 18.36
N LYS A 237 24.36 13.32 19.59
CA LYS A 237 25.03 13.81 20.82
C LYS A 237 26.49 13.34 20.89
N ALA A 238 26.80 12.14 20.40
CA ALA A 238 28.18 11.63 20.36
C ALA A 238 29.11 12.36 19.38
N LEU A 239 28.58 13.27 18.55
CA LEU A 239 29.36 14.11 17.65
C LEU A 239 29.73 15.47 18.24
N LYS A 240 29.18 15.83 19.41
CA LYS A 240 29.55 17.03 20.17
C LYS A 240 30.78 16.73 21.02
#